data_AF-A0A920D4K7-F1
#
_entry.id   AF-A0A920D4K7-F1
#
_cell.length_a   1.000
_cell.length_b   1.000
_cell.length_c   1.000
_cell.angle_alpha   90.00
_cell.angle_beta   90.00
_cell.angle_gamma   90.00
#
_symmetry.space_group_name_H-M   'P 1'
#
loop_
_entity.id
_entity.type
_entity.pdbx_description
1 polymer ?
#
loop_
_entity_poly.entity_id
_entity_poly.type
_entity_poly.pdbx_seq_one_letter_code
_entity_poly.pdbx_strand_id
1 'polypeptide(L)'
;MKQDNNLLVRRLWFKAKRAFLKTAAVLMILWSILWFILMLMNNNDSVSFFIIMITLLSILPLGVALFLLNYLKKTKHNLPVPEYDPKSDYQMEKVVLAIAVSQDGLVTPADIALRSDYSLDEAKQYLERLREQGFAQLKIADNGTYVYHLPYVLSYDQKKNAESI
;
A
#
# COMPACT_ATOMS: atom_id res chain seq x y z
N MET A 1 -15.72 -25.63 -1.82
CA MET A 1 -14.73 -24.54 -1.94
C MET A 1 -14.57 -24.17 -3.41
N LYS A 2 -15.28 -23.13 -3.87
CA LYS A 2 -15.16 -22.62 -5.25
C LYS A 2 -14.21 -21.43 -5.17
N GLN A 3 -12.92 -21.68 -5.37
CA GLN A 3 -11.90 -20.64 -5.36
C GLN A 3 -12.21 -19.66 -6.50
N ASP A 4 -12.51 -18.42 -6.12
CA ASP A 4 -13.01 -17.40 -7.04
C ASP A 4 -11.87 -16.92 -7.95
N ASN A 5 -11.74 -17.57 -9.11
CA ASN A 5 -10.73 -17.29 -10.14
C ASN A 5 -10.71 -15.81 -10.57
N ASN A 6 -11.78 -15.07 -10.30
CA ASN A 6 -11.89 -13.64 -10.58
C ASN A 6 -10.91 -12.79 -9.77
N LEU A 7 -10.54 -13.22 -8.56
CA LEU A 7 -9.61 -12.48 -7.69
C LEU A 7 -8.17 -12.53 -8.21
N LEU A 8 -7.73 -13.68 -8.73
CA LEU A 8 -6.41 -13.84 -9.34
C LEU A 8 -6.29 -13.05 -10.65
N VAL A 9 -7.33 -13.11 -11.50
CA VAL A 9 -7.39 -12.35 -12.75
C VAL A 9 -7.34 -10.84 -12.48
N ARG A 10 -8.09 -10.34 -11.49
CA ARG A 10 -8.03 -8.93 -11.08
C ARG A 10 -6.64 -8.53 -10.58
N ARG A 11 -6.01 -9.34 -9.71
CA ARG A 11 -4.65 -9.05 -9.20
C ARG A 11 -3.61 -9.02 -10.32
N LEU A 12 -3.69 -9.95 -11.27
CA LEU A 12 -2.81 -9.97 -12.44
C LEU A 12 -3.05 -8.78 -13.37
N TRP A 13 -4.31 -8.41 -13.59
CA TRP A 13 -4.67 -7.25 -14.42
C TRP A 13 -4.11 -5.94 -13.85
N PHE A 14 -4.17 -5.74 -12.52
CA PHE A 14 -3.58 -4.56 -11.88
C PHE A 14 -2.06 -4.53 -11.96
N LYS A 15 -1.39 -5.69 -11.81
CA LYS A 15 0.07 -5.78 -11.98
C LYS A 15 0.48 -5.50 -13.43
N ALA A 16 -0.23 -6.07 -14.39
CA ALA A 16 -0.01 -5.84 -15.83
C ALA A 16 -0.21 -4.37 -16.22
N LYS A 17 -1.29 -3.73 -15.73
CA LYS A 17 -1.58 -2.31 -15.98
C LYS A 17 -0.47 -1.40 -15.44
N ARG A 18 0.08 -1.69 -14.25
CA ARG A 18 1.21 -0.92 -13.70
C ARG A 18 2.50 -1.12 -14.49
N ALA A 19 2.79 -2.35 -14.92
CA ALA A 19 3.96 -2.63 -15.76
C ALA A 19 3.87 -1.90 -17.10
N PHE A 20 2.71 -1.96 -17.76
CA PHE A 20 2.45 -1.27 -19.01
C PHE A 20 2.59 0.26 -18.91
N LEU A 21 2.11 0.85 -17.80
CA LEU A 21 2.25 2.29 -17.58
C LEU A 21 3.72 2.73 -17.49
N LYS A 22 4.57 1.92 -16.82
CA LYS A 22 6.00 2.22 -16.69
C LYS A 22 6.73 2.09 -18.03
N THR A 23 6.42 1.05 -18.81
CA THR A 23 7.03 0.86 -20.13
C THR A 23 6.63 1.96 -21.10
N ALA A 24 5.36 2.41 -21.07
CA ALA A 24 4.90 3.53 -21.88
C ALA A 24 5.62 4.84 -21.52
N ALA A 25 5.84 5.10 -20.23
CA ALA A 25 6.58 6.28 -19.79
C ALA A 25 8.03 6.28 -20.31
N VAL A 26 8.73 5.14 -20.24
CA VAL A 26 10.10 4.99 -20.76
C VAL A 26 10.14 5.20 -22.28
N LEU A 27 9.17 4.64 -23.02
CA LEU A 27 9.07 4.83 -24.47
C LEU A 27 8.86 6.29 -24.86
N MET A 28 8.03 7.03 -24.12
CA MET A 28 7.82 8.46 -24.38
C MET A 28 9.09 9.29 -24.15
N ILE A 29 9.88 8.96 -23.12
CA ILE A 29 11.17 9.62 -22.86
C ILE A 29 12.16 9.33 -24.00
N LEU A 30 12.27 8.06 -24.41
CA LEU A 30 13.14 7.67 -25.53
C LEU A 30 12.73 8.35 -26.84
N TRP A 31 11.43 8.46 -27.10
CA TRP A 31 10.89 9.14 -28.29
C TRP A 31 11.24 10.63 -28.29
N SER A 32 11.17 11.29 -27.13
CA SER A 32 11.57 12.70 -26.98
C SER A 32 13.06 12.91 -27.25
N ILE A 33 13.91 12.04 -26.71
CA ILE A 33 15.37 12.08 -26.94
C ILE A 33 15.72 11.86 -28.41
N LEU A 34 15.04 10.92 -29.09
CA LEU A 34 15.27 10.64 -30.51
C LEU A 34 14.99 11.88 -31.38
N TRP A 35 13.87 12.56 -31.13
CA TRP A 35 13.52 13.80 -31.82
C TRP A 35 14.51 14.94 -31.54
N PHE A 36 15.02 15.01 -30.30
CA PHE A 36 16.05 15.97 -29.93
C PHE A 36 17.38 15.73 -30.68
N ILE A 37 17.77 14.47 -30.90
CA ILE A 37 18.95 14.14 -31.69
C ILE A 37 18.75 14.49 -33.18
N LEU A 38 17.59 14.18 -33.75
CA LEU A 38 17.25 14.56 -35.13
C LEU A 38 17.26 16.08 -35.32
N MET A 39 16.89 16.84 -34.28
CA MET A 39 16.99 18.32 -34.28
C MET A 39 18.45 18.78 -34.42
N LEU A 40 19.38 18.20 -33.65
CA LEU A 40 20.81 18.58 -33.70
C LEU A 40 21.44 18.32 -35.08
N MET A 41 20.86 17.40 -35.87
CA MET A 41 21.35 17.07 -37.21
C MET A 41 20.70 17.91 -38.32
N ASN A 42 19.57 18.57 -38.06
CA ASN A 42 18.82 19.30 -39.08
C ASN A 42 19.30 20.76 -39.18
N ASN A 43 20.11 21.05 -40.20
CA ASN A 43 20.81 22.33 -40.38
C ASN A 43 19.96 23.40 -41.09
N ASN A 44 18.64 23.41 -40.86
CA ASN A 44 17.68 24.20 -41.65
C ASN A 44 17.26 25.47 -40.88
N ASP A 45 17.36 26.64 -41.52
CA ASP A 45 17.25 27.98 -40.90
C ASP A 45 15.87 28.34 -40.32
N SER A 46 14.87 27.47 -40.45
CA SER A 46 13.51 27.69 -39.95
C SER A 46 13.34 27.33 -38.47
N VAL A 47 14.30 27.75 -37.63
CA VAL A 47 14.41 27.38 -36.21
C VAL A 47 13.18 27.80 -35.38
N SER A 48 12.47 28.85 -35.79
CA SER A 48 11.32 29.40 -35.06
C SER A 48 10.10 28.46 -34.98
N PHE A 49 9.78 27.73 -36.05
CA PHE A 49 8.66 26.77 -36.04
C PHE A 49 8.99 25.54 -35.17
N PHE A 50 10.25 25.12 -35.16
CA PHE A 50 10.70 23.97 -34.37
C PHE A 50 10.66 24.26 -32.86
N ILE A 51 11.02 25.47 -32.42
CA ILE A 51 10.96 25.86 -31.00
C ILE A 51 9.52 25.82 -30.47
N ILE A 52 8.54 26.27 -31.26
CA ILE A 52 7.12 26.26 -30.89
C ILE A 52 6.59 24.83 -30.77
N MET A 53 6.94 23.95 -31.71
CA MET A 53 6.61 22.52 -31.65
C MET A 53 7.23 21.85 -30.42
N ILE A 54 8.50 22.11 -30.11
CA ILE A 54 9.20 21.54 -28.95
C ILE A 54 8.58 22.00 -27.63
N THR A 55 8.23 23.27 -27.53
CA THR A 55 7.61 23.84 -26.33
C THR A 55 6.25 23.18 -26.07
N LEU A 56 5.45 23.01 -27.13
CA LEU A 56 4.14 22.34 -27.04
C LEU A 56 4.28 20.86 -26.68
N LEU A 57 5.26 20.18 -27.28
CA LEU A 57 5.46 18.73 -27.13
C LEU A 57 6.19 18.34 -25.84
N SER A 58 6.86 19.28 -25.16
CA SER A 58 7.58 19.01 -23.90
C SER A 58 6.76 19.33 -22.65
N ILE A 59 5.99 20.42 -22.68
CA ILE A 59 5.20 20.88 -21.52
C ILE A 59 4.01 19.95 -21.26
N LEU A 60 3.38 19.45 -22.33
CA LEU A 60 2.19 18.61 -22.25
C LEU A 60 2.47 17.23 -21.60
N PRO A 61 3.50 16.46 -21.99
CA PRO A 61 3.82 15.20 -21.31
C PRO A 61 4.32 15.39 -19.88
N LEU A 62 4.97 16.52 -19.55
CA LEU A 62 5.37 16.81 -18.17
C LEU A 62 4.15 17.02 -17.26
N GLY A 63 3.14 17.75 -17.75
CA GLY A 63 1.87 17.95 -17.06
C GLY A 63 1.10 16.64 -16.87
N VAL A 64 1.03 15.81 -17.91
CA VAL A 64 0.38 14.48 -17.85
C VAL A 64 1.13 13.54 -16.90
N ALA A 65 2.47 13.55 -16.91
CA ALA A 65 3.29 12.75 -16.00
C ALA A 65 3.09 13.17 -14.53
N LEU A 66 3.10 14.47 -14.24
CA LEU A 66 2.83 14.98 -12.88
C LEU A 66 1.40 14.65 -12.44
N PHE A 67 0.41 14.79 -13.33
CA PHE A 67 -0.97 14.41 -13.06
C PHE A 67 -1.12 12.91 -12.75
N LEU A 68 -0.48 12.05 -13.55
CA LEU A 68 -0.45 10.60 -13.30
C LEU A 68 0.26 10.25 -12.00
N LEU A 69 1.36 10.90 -11.65
CA LEU A 69 2.06 10.68 -10.38
C LEU A 69 1.19 11.07 -9.19
N ASN A 70 0.48 12.20 -9.25
CA ASN A 70 -0.44 12.61 -8.19
C ASN A 70 -1.66 11.68 -8.10
N TYR A 71 -2.19 11.26 -9.24
CA TYR A 71 -3.26 10.26 -9.31
C TYR A 71 -2.82 8.92 -8.69
N LEU A 72 -1.59 8.48 -8.99
CA LEU A 72 -1.02 7.25 -8.43
C LEU A 72 -0.73 7.38 -6.92
N LYS A 73 -0.30 8.55 -6.44
CA LYS A 73 -0.11 8.83 -5.01
C LYS A 73 -1.44 8.71 -4.25
N LYS A 74 -2.53 9.18 -4.86
CA LYS A 74 -3.90 9.00 -4.34
C LYS A 74 -4.33 7.53 -4.34
N THR A 75 -3.81 6.70 -5.25
CA THR A 75 -4.08 5.25 -5.29
C THR A 75 -3.24 4.37 -4.37
N LYS A 76 -2.21 4.88 -3.66
CA LYS A 76 -1.58 4.09 -2.58
C LYS A 76 -2.54 3.85 -1.41
N HIS A 77 -3.50 4.75 -1.20
CA HIS A 77 -4.64 4.56 -0.27
C HIS A 77 -5.79 3.73 -0.87
N ASN A 78 -5.81 3.53 -2.19
CA ASN A 78 -6.80 2.72 -2.91
C ASN A 78 -6.15 1.47 -3.54
N LEU A 79 -5.26 0.80 -2.80
CA LEU A 79 -5.19 -0.65 -2.96
C LEU A 79 -6.63 -1.16 -2.78
N PRO A 80 -7.13 -2.10 -3.60
CA PRO A 80 -8.45 -2.66 -3.38
C PRO A 80 -8.47 -3.13 -1.94
N VAL A 81 -9.22 -2.40 -1.10
CA VAL A 81 -9.53 -2.83 0.26
C VAL A 81 -10.06 -4.23 0.05
N PRO A 82 -9.43 -5.28 0.64
CA PRO A 82 -9.99 -6.61 0.55
C PRO A 82 -11.47 -6.47 0.89
N GLU A 83 -12.32 -6.97 -0.01
CA GLU A 83 -13.77 -6.84 0.09
C GLU A 83 -14.15 -7.14 1.54
N TYR A 84 -14.72 -6.15 2.23
CA TYR A 84 -15.02 -6.25 3.66
C TYR A 84 -15.99 -7.40 3.86
N ASP A 85 -15.46 -8.56 4.21
CA ASP A 85 -16.26 -9.70 4.63
C ASP A 85 -16.41 -9.59 6.15
N PRO A 86 -17.60 -9.23 6.66
CA PRO A 86 -17.83 -9.10 8.09
C PRO A 86 -17.55 -10.41 8.84
N LYS A 87 -17.58 -11.57 8.17
CA LYS A 87 -17.22 -12.86 8.80
C LYS A 87 -15.71 -13.08 8.92
N SER A 88 -14.91 -12.55 8.00
CA SER A 88 -13.45 -12.67 8.09
C SER A 88 -12.89 -11.68 9.10
N ASP A 89 -13.35 -10.43 9.07
CA ASP A 89 -12.90 -9.40 10.02
C ASP A 89 -13.23 -9.79 11.47
N TYR A 90 -14.43 -10.36 11.73
CA TYR A 90 -14.78 -10.88 13.05
C TYR A 90 -13.87 -12.02 13.53
N GLN A 91 -13.47 -12.92 12.61
CA GLN A 91 -12.54 -14.00 12.94
C GLN A 91 -11.14 -13.48 13.25
N MET A 92 -10.66 -12.52 12.47
CA MET A 92 -9.36 -11.88 12.71
C MET A 92 -9.36 -11.10 14.03
N GLU A 93 -10.43 -10.36 14.31
CA GLU A 93 -10.61 -9.65 15.58
C GLU A 93 -10.54 -10.60 16.77
N LYS A 94 -11.28 -11.72 16.71
CA LYS A 94 -11.28 -12.74 17.76
C LYS A 94 -9.89 -13.33 18.00
N VAL A 95 -9.15 -13.60 16.93
CA VAL A 95 -7.75 -14.10 17.01
C VAL A 95 -6.86 -13.04 17.66
N VAL A 96 -6.92 -11.79 17.21
CA VAL A 96 -6.11 -10.69 17.75
C VAL A 96 -6.37 -10.49 19.24
N LEU A 97 -7.64 -10.46 19.65
CA LEU A 97 -8.02 -10.33 21.06
C LEU A 97 -7.55 -11.54 21.88
N ALA A 98 -7.69 -12.77 21.37
CA ALA A 98 -7.20 -13.97 22.06
C ALA A 98 -5.69 -13.94 22.28
N ILE A 99 -4.93 -13.47 21.28
CA ILE A 99 -3.48 -13.31 21.38
C ILE A 99 -3.13 -12.21 22.38
N ALA A 100 -3.79 -11.06 22.29
CA ALA A 100 -3.59 -9.94 23.20
C ALA A 100 -3.83 -10.35 24.67
N VAL A 101 -4.88 -11.13 24.95
CA VAL A 101 -5.14 -11.66 26.31
C VAL A 101 -3.98 -12.54 26.80
N SER A 102 -3.39 -13.34 25.91
CA SER A 102 -2.27 -14.25 26.27
C SER A 102 -0.92 -13.56 26.45
N GLN A 103 -0.78 -12.32 25.98
CA GLN A 103 0.49 -11.59 25.89
C GLN A 103 0.40 -10.18 26.51
N ASP A 104 -0.42 -10.02 27.55
CA ASP A 104 -0.58 -8.76 28.30
C ASP A 104 -0.88 -7.53 27.41
N GLY A 105 -1.76 -7.73 26.42
CA GLY A 105 -2.17 -6.71 25.47
C GLY A 105 -1.18 -6.44 24.35
N LEU A 106 -0.05 -7.16 24.28
CA LEU A 106 0.95 -7.02 23.22
C LEU A 106 0.70 -8.02 22.08
N VAL A 107 0.73 -7.55 20.85
CA VAL A 107 0.50 -8.37 19.65
C VAL A 107 1.44 -7.93 18.53
N THR A 108 2.04 -8.89 17.83
CA THR A 108 2.75 -8.63 16.57
C THR A 108 2.04 -9.23 15.37
N PRO A 109 2.29 -8.72 14.14
CA PRO A 109 1.80 -9.35 12.92
C PRO A 109 2.24 -10.82 12.80
N ALA A 110 3.43 -11.16 13.30
CA ALA A 110 3.96 -12.52 13.27
C ALA A 110 3.17 -13.46 14.19
N ASP A 111 2.78 -13.01 15.37
CA ASP A 111 1.96 -13.80 16.31
C ASP A 111 0.60 -14.18 15.69
N ILE A 112 -0.02 -13.24 14.97
CA ILE A 112 -1.29 -13.46 14.28
C ILE A 112 -1.11 -14.46 13.14
N ALA A 113 -0.11 -14.25 12.28
CA ALA A 113 0.16 -15.13 11.14
C ALA A 113 0.56 -16.57 11.56
N LEU A 114 1.17 -16.73 12.74
CA LEU A 114 1.52 -18.05 13.28
C LEU A 114 0.31 -18.81 13.86
N ARG A 115 -0.71 -18.09 14.34
CA ARG A 115 -1.86 -18.65 15.07
C ARG A 115 -3.16 -18.61 14.28
N SER A 116 -3.10 -18.24 13.00
CA SER A 116 -4.26 -18.16 12.11
C SER A 116 -3.87 -18.43 10.66
N ASP A 117 -4.87 -18.56 9.80
CA ASP A 117 -4.68 -18.74 8.36
C ASP A 117 -4.39 -17.42 7.62
N TYR A 118 -4.25 -16.30 8.35
CA TYR A 118 -4.01 -14.99 7.77
C TYR A 118 -2.54 -14.78 7.43
N SER A 119 -2.28 -14.13 6.30
CA SER A 119 -0.92 -13.76 5.92
C SER A 119 -0.37 -12.65 6.80
N LEU A 120 0.96 -12.57 6.87
CA LEU A 120 1.68 -11.53 7.62
C LEU A 120 1.25 -10.10 7.18
N ASP A 121 1.01 -9.91 5.87
CA ASP A 121 0.57 -8.62 5.33
C ASP A 121 -0.86 -8.28 5.76
N GLU A 122 -1.77 -9.25 5.78
CA GLU A 122 -3.15 -9.05 6.24
C GLU A 122 -3.21 -8.71 7.73
N ALA A 123 -2.45 -9.46 8.55
CA ALA A 123 -2.32 -9.20 9.98
C ALA A 123 -1.75 -7.80 10.27
N LYS A 124 -0.71 -7.39 9.53
CA LYS A 124 -0.13 -6.04 9.64
C LYS A 124 -1.15 -4.96 9.28
N GLN A 125 -1.87 -5.12 8.17
CA GLN A 125 -2.88 -4.15 7.76
C GLN A 125 -4.00 -4.02 8.79
N TYR A 126 -4.42 -5.13 9.39
CA TYR A 126 -5.45 -5.12 10.43
C TYR A 126 -5.00 -4.38 11.70
N LEU A 127 -3.79 -4.69 12.21
CA LEU A 127 -3.24 -3.98 13.38
C LEU A 127 -3.04 -2.48 13.11
N GLU A 128 -2.66 -2.12 11.88
CA GLU A 128 -2.54 -0.73 11.48
C GLU A 128 -3.90 -0.02 11.45
N ARG A 129 -4.96 -0.68 10.96
CA ARG A 129 -6.35 -0.16 11.04
C ARG A 129 -6.75 0.09 12.49
N LEU A 130 -6.48 -0.87 13.39
CA LEU A 130 -6.78 -0.70 14.82
C LEU A 130 -5.99 0.47 15.43
N ARG A 131 -4.74 0.68 15.00
CA ARG A 131 -3.92 1.82 15.43
C ARG A 131 -4.49 3.14 14.95
N GLU A 132 -4.89 3.24 13.69
CA GLU A 132 -5.51 4.43 13.10
C GLU A 132 -6.85 4.79 13.76
N GLN A 133 -7.61 3.77 14.20
CA GLN A 133 -8.87 3.94 14.93
C GLN A 133 -8.66 4.26 16.42
N GLY A 134 -7.43 4.22 16.93
CA GLY A 134 -7.10 4.48 18.34
C GLY A 134 -7.29 3.30 19.28
N PHE A 135 -7.63 2.11 18.78
CA PHE A 135 -7.76 0.89 19.58
C PHE A 135 -6.42 0.23 19.91
N ALA A 136 -5.35 0.55 19.16
CA ALA A 136 -4.01 0.03 19.37
C ALA A 136 -2.95 1.15 19.36
N GLN A 137 -1.85 0.94 20.07
CA GLN A 137 -0.71 1.84 20.16
C GLN A 137 0.56 1.11 19.73
N LEU A 138 1.39 1.75 18.91
CA LEU A 138 2.68 1.17 18.54
C LEU A 138 3.69 1.43 19.68
N LYS A 139 4.31 0.35 20.17
CA LYS A 139 5.40 0.38 21.15
C LYS A 139 6.64 -0.27 20.54
N ILE A 140 7.79 0.09 21.07
CA ILE A 140 9.07 -0.57 20.75
C ILE A 140 9.36 -1.48 21.94
N ALA A 141 9.48 -2.78 21.69
CA ALA A 141 9.88 -3.74 22.71
C ALA A 141 11.38 -3.59 23.04
N ASP A 142 11.80 -4.13 24.19
CA ASP A 142 13.18 -4.03 24.67
C ASP A 142 14.21 -4.64 23.70
N ASN A 143 13.76 -5.56 22.85
CA ASN A 143 14.56 -6.17 21.78
C ASN A 143 14.63 -5.32 20.48
N GLY A 144 14.07 -4.11 20.48
CA GLY A 144 14.04 -3.20 19.34
C GLY A 144 12.95 -3.49 18.29
N THR A 145 12.06 -4.46 18.54
CA THR A 145 10.98 -4.83 17.61
C THR A 145 9.75 -3.94 17.80
N TYR A 146 9.08 -3.58 16.71
CA TYR A 146 7.79 -2.90 16.75
C TYR A 146 6.67 -3.86 17.16
N VAL A 147 5.96 -3.50 18.23
CA VAL A 147 4.87 -4.29 18.80
C VAL A 147 3.63 -3.41 18.94
N TYR A 148 2.45 -3.98 18.68
CA TYR A 148 1.19 -3.28 18.86
C TYR A 148 0.63 -3.61 20.24
N HIS A 149 0.31 -2.58 21.02
CA HIS A 149 -0.27 -2.69 22.35
C HIS A 149 -1.75 -2.30 22.31
N LEU A 150 -2.62 -3.20 22.75
CA LEU A 150 -4.07 -3.00 22.87
C LEU A 150 -4.39 -2.68 24.35
N PRO A 151 -4.49 -1.39 24.73
CA PRO A 151 -4.67 -1.01 26.14
C PRO A 151 -6.01 -1.44 26.74
N TYR A 152 -6.99 -1.78 25.91
CA TYR A 152 -8.33 -2.18 26.32
C TYR A 152 -8.43 -3.67 26.70
N VAL A 153 -7.37 -4.44 26.43
CA VAL A 153 -7.33 -5.88 26.74
C VAL A 153 -6.50 -6.07 27.99
N LEU A 154 -7.17 -6.31 29.12
CA LEU A 154 -6.52 -6.67 30.37
C LEU A 154 -6.25 -8.17 30.41
N SER A 155 -5.03 -8.52 30.78
CA SER A 155 -4.67 -9.90 31.10
C SER A 155 -5.40 -10.38 32.37
N TYR A 156 -5.56 -11.70 32.52
CA TYR A 156 -6.24 -12.30 33.67
C TYR A 156 -5.63 -11.85 35.01
N ASP A 157 -4.30 -11.75 35.07
CA ASP A 157 -3.57 -11.31 36.25
C ASP A 157 -3.82 -9.83 36.57
N GLN A 158 -3.91 -8.99 35.55
CA GLN A 158 -4.24 -7.57 35.70
C GLN A 158 -5.69 -7.36 36.16
N LYS A 159 -6.62 -8.16 35.63
CA LYS A 159 -8.03 -8.12 36.03
C LYS A 159 -8.21 -8.52 37.49
N LYS A 160 -7.53 -9.59 37.92
CA LYS A 160 -7.56 -10.05 39.32
C LYS A 160 -7.01 -9.00 40.30
N ASN A 161 -5.96 -8.29 39.92
CA ASN A 161 -5.39 -7.22 40.75
C ASN A 161 -6.23 -5.93 40.72
N ALA A 162 -6.99 -5.68 39.65
CA ALA A 162 -7.91 -4.54 39.57
C ALA A 162 -9.18 -4.76 40.40
N GLU A 163 -9.62 -6.01 40.56
CA GLU A 163 -10.77 -6.38 41.42
C GLU A 163 -10.42 -6.36 42.93
N SER A 164 -9.14 -6.28 43.30
CA SER A 164 -8.68 -6.29 44.69
C SER A 164 -8.42 -4.92 45.32
N ILE A 165 -8.91 -3.83 44.70
CA ILE A 165 -8.76 -2.44 45.19
C ILE A 165 -10.11 -1.89 45.63
#